data_AF-A0A1I7IIH4-F1
#
_entry.id   AF-A0A1I7IIH4-F1
#
_cell.length_a   1.000
_cell.length_b   1.000
_cell.length_c   1.000
_cell.angle_alpha   90.00
_cell.angle_beta   90.00
_cell.angle_gamma   90.00
#
_symmetry.space_group_name_H-M   'P 1'
#
loop_
_entity.id
_entity.type
_entity.pdbx_description
1 polymer ?
#
loop_
_entity_poly.entity_id
_entity_poly.type
_entity_poly.pdbx_seq_one_letter_code
_entity_poly.pdbx_strand_id
1 'polypeptide(L)'
;RAFTVWLKRVFLPGRMPKTSFDEIHDLQEVHSMLSERVKDWTKDWKQQGIEEGKQIGIREGRQEGRLEGEVEFFLRLLERKFGSIDEITQTRIKSTDSQTLLRWGERILVAQTIEEVFEE
;
A
#
# COMPACT_ATOMS: atom_id res chain seq x y z
N ARG A 1 10.19 40.29 -12.87
CA ARG A 1 11.54 39.74 -13.13
C ARG A 1 11.95 38.62 -12.17
N ALA A 2 11.64 38.65 -10.87
CA ALA A 2 11.98 37.54 -9.96
C ALA A 2 11.26 36.21 -10.27
N PHE A 3 9.97 36.26 -10.58
CA PHE A 3 9.16 35.07 -10.88
C PHE A 3 9.61 34.29 -12.12
N THR A 4 10.01 34.97 -13.20
CA THR A 4 10.56 34.30 -14.41
C THR A 4 11.86 33.56 -14.14
N VAL A 5 12.74 34.21 -13.38
CA VAL A 5 14.04 33.62 -13.03
C VAL A 5 13.83 32.39 -12.15
N TRP A 6 12.89 32.43 -11.20
CA TRP A 6 12.51 31.26 -10.40
C TRP A 6 11.89 30.14 -11.25
N LEU A 7 10.96 30.47 -12.15
CA LEU A 7 10.35 29.49 -13.07
C LEU A 7 11.41 28.77 -13.90
N LYS A 8 12.34 29.51 -14.51
CA LYS A 8 13.41 28.97 -15.37
C LYS A 8 14.44 28.15 -14.59
N ARG A 9 14.83 28.59 -13.38
CA ARG A 9 15.92 27.97 -12.62
C ARG A 9 15.50 26.89 -11.63
N VAL A 10 14.25 26.89 -11.18
CA VAL A 10 13.78 26.00 -10.10
C VAL A 10 12.61 25.13 -10.56
N PHE A 11 11.52 25.73 -11.05
CA PHE A 11 10.30 24.97 -11.34
C PHE A 11 10.39 24.14 -12.63
N LEU A 12 10.78 24.76 -13.75
CA LEU A 12 10.82 24.11 -15.06
C LEU A 12 11.84 22.96 -15.14
N PRO A 13 13.07 23.08 -14.59
CA PRO A 13 14.03 21.96 -14.59
C PRO A 13 13.52 20.73 -13.83
N GLY A 14 12.78 20.93 -12.72
CA GLY A 14 12.19 19.83 -11.95
C GLY A 14 11.00 19.16 -12.65
N ARG A 15 10.34 19.85 -13.59
CA ARG A 15 9.17 19.33 -14.32
C ARG A 15 9.50 18.85 -15.74
N MET A 16 10.58 19.33 -16.34
CA MET A 16 11.02 18.94 -17.68
C MET A 16 12.55 18.84 -17.70
N PRO A 17 13.11 17.78 -17.09
CA PRO A 17 14.56 17.60 -17.01
C PRO A 17 15.24 17.40 -18.38
N LYS A 18 14.47 17.11 -19.44
CA LYS A 18 14.97 16.84 -20.80
C LYS A 18 14.85 18.03 -21.77
N THR A 19 14.37 19.19 -21.32
CA THR A 19 14.18 20.38 -22.16
C THR A 19 15.18 21.46 -21.76
N SER A 20 15.97 21.97 -22.70
CA SER A 20 16.73 23.21 -22.48
C SER A 20 15.78 24.42 -22.57
N PHE A 21 15.94 25.36 -21.65
CA PHE A 21 15.14 26.58 -21.55
C PHE A 21 15.96 27.83 -21.89
N ASP A 22 17.14 27.65 -22.50
CA ASP A 22 18.11 28.71 -22.73
C ASP A 22 17.54 29.80 -23.64
N GLU A 23 16.69 29.43 -24.61
CA GLU A 23 16.06 30.30 -25.61
C GLU A 23 14.76 31.00 -25.14
N ILE A 24 14.37 30.87 -23.87
CA ILE A 24 13.21 31.60 -23.34
C ILE A 24 13.64 32.98 -22.86
N HIS A 25 13.13 34.01 -23.52
CA HIS A 25 13.52 35.41 -23.32
C HIS A 25 12.52 36.19 -22.46
N ASP A 26 11.24 35.80 -22.43
CA ASP A 26 10.20 36.51 -21.66
C ASP A 26 9.11 35.62 -21.01
N LEU A 27 8.19 36.28 -20.28
CA LEU A 27 7.04 35.61 -19.62
C LEU A 27 6.00 35.08 -20.60
N GLN A 28 5.86 35.71 -21.75
CA GLN A 28 4.81 35.42 -22.71
C GLN A 28 5.12 34.10 -23.42
N GLU A 29 6.40 33.87 -23.74
CA GLU A 29 6.91 32.58 -24.24
C GLU A 29 6.69 31.46 -23.20
N VAL A 30 6.99 31.71 -21.92
CA VAL A 30 6.71 30.74 -20.84
C VAL A 30 5.23 30.44 -20.73
N HIS A 31 4.37 31.47 -20.78
CA HIS A 31 2.92 31.31 -20.67
C HIS A 31 2.36 30.48 -21.83
N SER A 32 2.80 30.75 -23.07
CA SER A 32 2.36 29.99 -24.25
C SER A 32 2.80 28.54 -24.17
N MET A 33 4.05 28.29 -23.78
CA MET A 33 4.61 26.94 -23.65
C MET A 33 3.93 26.13 -22.53
N LEU A 34 3.62 26.77 -21.39
CA LEU A 34 2.93 26.13 -20.27
C LEU A 34 1.45 25.86 -20.57
N SER A 35 0.78 26.70 -21.34
CA SER A 35 -0.65 26.56 -21.64
C SER A 35 -0.99 25.22 -22.31
N GLU A 36 -0.07 24.71 -23.12
CA GLU A 36 -0.22 23.38 -23.73
C GLU A 36 0.23 22.26 -22.78
N ARG A 37 1.34 22.45 -22.07
CA ARG A 37 2.01 21.39 -21.28
C ARG A 37 1.42 21.14 -19.90
N VAL A 38 0.72 22.11 -19.30
CA VAL A 38 0.04 21.92 -18.00
C VAL A 38 -1.01 20.81 -18.08
N LYS A 39 -1.67 20.63 -19.24
CA LYS A 39 -2.63 19.56 -19.46
C LYS A 39 -1.96 18.19 -19.44
N ASP A 40 -0.80 18.07 -20.09
CA ASP A 40 -0.02 16.83 -20.12
C ASP A 40 0.48 16.46 -18.74
N TRP A 41 1.04 17.41 -17.98
CA TRP A 41 1.45 17.17 -16.60
C TRP A 41 0.30 16.72 -15.70
N THR A 42 -0.88 17.32 -15.88
CA THR A 42 -2.07 16.94 -15.11
C THR A 42 -2.45 15.50 -15.42
N LYS A 43 -2.37 15.09 -16.68
CA LYS A 43 -2.61 13.71 -17.11
C LYS A 43 -1.56 12.76 -16.55
N ASP A 44 -0.28 13.12 -16.63
CA ASP A 44 0.84 12.31 -16.15
C ASP A 44 0.76 12.06 -14.64
N TRP A 45 0.54 13.11 -13.85
CA TRP A 45 0.40 12.98 -12.39
C TRP A 45 -0.84 12.19 -12.00
N LYS A 46 -1.96 12.38 -12.72
CA LYS A 46 -3.16 11.57 -12.50
C LYS A 46 -2.88 10.10 -12.79
N GLN A 47 -2.17 9.80 -13.87
CA GLN A 47 -1.80 8.43 -14.24
C GLN A 47 -0.84 7.80 -13.22
N GLN A 48 0.16 8.55 -12.77
CA GLN A 48 1.09 8.13 -11.73
C GLN A 48 0.36 7.85 -10.42
N GLY A 49 -0.52 8.76 -9.97
CA GLY A 49 -1.30 8.56 -8.75
C GLY A 49 -2.24 7.35 -8.82
N ILE A 50 -2.83 7.07 -9.99
CA ILE A 50 -3.64 5.85 -10.19
C ILE A 50 -2.76 4.60 -10.11
N GLU A 51 -1.60 4.60 -10.75
CA GLU A 51 -0.69 3.45 -10.72
C GLU A 51 -0.16 3.21 -9.31
N GLU A 52 0.31 4.24 -8.62
CA GLU A 52 0.74 4.17 -7.22
C GLU A 52 -0.37 3.67 -6.30
N GLY A 53 -1.58 4.24 -6.42
CA GLY A 53 -2.74 3.81 -5.64
C GLY A 53 -3.11 2.35 -5.89
N LYS A 54 -3.04 1.90 -7.15
CA LYS A 54 -3.26 0.49 -7.50
C LYS A 54 -2.18 -0.42 -6.89
N GLN A 55 -0.91 -0.03 -6.94
CA GLN A 55 0.18 -0.82 -6.35
C GLN A 55 0.06 -0.93 -4.82
N ILE A 56 -0.31 0.17 -4.15
CA ILE A 56 -0.57 0.19 -2.71
C ILE A 56 -1.76 -0.73 -2.39
N GLY A 57 -2.90 -0.55 -3.08
CA GLY A 57 -4.10 -1.35 -2.83
C GLY A 57 -3.91 -2.85 -3.09
N ILE A 58 -3.14 -3.24 -4.11
CA ILE A 58 -2.80 -4.65 -4.35
C ILE A 58 -1.94 -5.20 -3.20
N ARG A 59 -0.98 -4.42 -2.70
CA ARG A 59 -0.09 -4.86 -1.61
C ARG A 59 -0.87 -5.04 -0.31
N GLU A 60 -1.66 -4.04 0.06
CA GLU A 60 -2.49 -4.07 1.27
C GLU A 60 -3.52 -5.18 1.18
N GLY A 61 -4.29 -5.26 0.10
CA GLY A 61 -5.29 -6.31 -0.08
C GLY A 61 -4.71 -7.72 -0.12
N ARG A 62 -3.49 -7.92 -0.64
CA ARG A 62 -2.80 -9.22 -0.58
C ARG A 62 -2.36 -9.57 0.84
N GLN A 63 -1.93 -8.58 1.63
CA GLN A 63 -1.53 -8.80 3.02
C GLN A 63 -2.74 -9.11 3.90
N GLU A 64 -3.80 -8.31 3.79
CA GLU A 64 -5.06 -8.52 4.51
C GLU A 64 -5.69 -9.86 4.14
N GLY A 65 -5.88 -10.14 2.85
CA GLY A 65 -6.48 -11.40 2.40
C GLY A 65 -5.65 -12.64 2.78
N ARG A 66 -4.33 -12.49 2.93
CA ARG A 66 -3.48 -13.57 3.46
C ARG A 66 -3.76 -13.80 4.94
N LEU A 67 -3.80 -12.76 5.76
CA LEU A 67 -4.06 -12.89 7.20
C LEU A 67 -5.47 -13.43 7.45
N GLU A 68 -6.47 -12.92 6.73
CA GLU A 68 -7.85 -13.42 6.81
C GLU A 68 -7.92 -14.92 6.46
N GLY A 69 -7.23 -15.34 5.39
CA GLY A 69 -7.16 -16.74 5.00
C GLY A 69 -6.44 -17.63 6.02
N GLU A 70 -5.35 -17.14 6.62
CA GLU A 70 -4.64 -17.85 7.69
C GLU A 70 -5.53 -18.01 8.93
N VAL A 71 -6.25 -16.96 9.33
CA VAL A 71 -7.21 -16.98 10.46
C VAL A 71 -8.36 -17.94 10.20
N GLU A 72 -9.00 -17.87 9.02
CA GLU A 72 -10.10 -18.75 8.67
C GLU A 72 -9.65 -20.21 8.67
N PHE A 73 -8.48 -20.50 8.09
CA PHE A 73 -7.91 -21.84 8.06
C PHE A 73 -7.61 -22.36 9.46
N PHE A 74 -6.99 -21.53 10.31
CA PHE A 74 -6.66 -21.90 11.69
C PHE A 74 -7.92 -22.19 12.52
N LEU A 75 -8.95 -21.36 12.41
CA LEU A 75 -10.25 -21.60 13.07
C LEU A 75 -10.86 -22.93 12.64
N ARG A 76 -10.86 -23.23 11.33
CA ARG A 76 -11.37 -24.52 10.82
C ARG A 76 -10.59 -25.73 11.38
N LEU A 77 -9.27 -25.59 11.55
CA LEU A 77 -8.46 -26.66 12.14
C LEU A 77 -8.78 -26.85 13.63
N LEU A 78 -8.91 -25.76 14.39
CA LEU A 78 -9.32 -25.82 15.78
C LEU A 78 -10.70 -26.46 15.94
N GLU A 79 -11.68 -26.00 15.16
CA GLU A 79 -13.04 -26.54 15.19
C GLU A 79 -13.07 -28.03 14.88
N ARG A 80 -12.24 -28.47 13.93
CA ARG A 80 -12.16 -29.87 13.52
C ARG A 80 -11.50 -30.76 14.57
N LYS A 81 -10.54 -30.24 15.34
CA LYS A 81 -9.82 -31.02 16.36
C LYS A 81 -10.51 -30.99 17.73
N PHE A 82 -10.98 -29.83 18.15
CA PHE A 82 -11.46 -29.58 19.52
C PHE A 82 -12.97 -29.30 19.60
N GLY A 83 -13.66 -29.15 18.46
CA GLY A 83 -15.08 -28.83 18.42
C GLY A 83 -15.35 -27.33 18.44
N SER A 84 -16.58 -26.92 18.77
CA SER A 84 -16.99 -25.51 18.71
C SER A 84 -16.11 -24.60 19.55
N ILE A 85 -15.63 -23.51 18.96
CA ILE A 85 -14.78 -22.52 19.61
C ILE A 85 -15.63 -21.34 20.10
N ASP A 86 -15.41 -20.90 21.34
CA ASP A 86 -16.15 -19.77 21.93
C ASP A 86 -15.78 -18.43 21.27
N GLU A 87 -16.66 -17.44 21.42
CA GLU A 87 -16.53 -16.14 20.75
C GLU A 87 -15.30 -15.34 21.22
N ILE A 88 -14.86 -15.51 22.47
CA ILE A 88 -13.69 -14.82 23.03
C ILE A 88 -12.43 -15.35 22.34
N THR A 89 -12.29 -16.67 22.24
CA THR A 89 -11.18 -17.31 21.55
C THR A 89 -11.15 -16.95 20.06
N GLN A 90 -12.30 -16.95 19.39
CA GLN A 90 -12.39 -16.52 17.98
C GLN A 90 -11.92 -15.07 17.80
N THR A 91 -12.31 -14.18 18.72
CA THR A 91 -11.92 -12.77 18.68
C THR A 91 -10.42 -12.59 18.89
N ARG A 92 -9.82 -13.35 19.83
CA ARG A 92 -8.37 -13.37 20.06
C ARG A 92 -7.61 -13.79 18.79
N ILE A 93 -8.08 -14.83 18.10
CA ILE A 93 -7.44 -15.32 16.88
C ILE A 93 -7.51 -14.26 15.77
N LYS A 94 -8.66 -13.63 15.58
CA LYS A 94 -8.86 -12.59 14.53
C LYS A 94 -8.00 -11.34 14.73
N SER A 95 -7.60 -11.03 15.96
CA SER A 95 -6.75 -9.88 16.28
C SER A 95 -5.25 -10.21 16.36
N THR A 96 -4.87 -11.47 16.11
CA THR A 96 -3.49 -11.94 16.22
C THR A 96 -2.72 -11.77 14.90
N ASP A 97 -1.40 -11.58 14.98
CA ASP A 97 -0.52 -11.49 13.82
C ASP A 97 -0.20 -12.87 13.21
N SER A 98 0.21 -12.87 11.94
CA SER A 98 0.53 -14.07 11.17
C SER A 98 1.61 -14.97 11.82
N GLN A 99 2.62 -14.41 12.48
CA GLN A 99 3.69 -15.20 13.09
C GLN A 99 3.20 -15.94 14.33
N THR A 100 2.43 -15.26 15.17
CA THR A 100 1.82 -15.88 16.35
C THR A 100 0.81 -16.95 15.93
N LEU A 101 0.00 -16.68 14.91
CA LEU A 101 -0.95 -17.65 14.37
C LEU A 101 -0.26 -18.90 13.80
N LEU A 102 0.89 -18.73 13.13
CA LEU A 102 1.69 -19.84 12.63
C LEU A 102 2.21 -20.73 13.77
N ARG A 103 2.75 -20.14 14.84
CA ARG A 103 3.23 -20.88 16.02
C ARG A 103 2.11 -21.70 16.67
N TRP A 104 0.93 -21.10 16.82
CA TRP A 104 -0.25 -21.84 17.29
C TRP A 104 -0.65 -22.95 16.32
N GLY A 105 -0.58 -22.69 15.01
CA GLY A 105 -0.87 -23.68 13.96
C GLY A 105 0.03 -24.91 14.03
N GLU A 106 1.32 -24.74 14.30
CA GLU A 106 2.26 -25.85 14.51
C GLU A 106 1.90 -26.66 15.77
N ARG A 107 1.48 -25.99 16.85
CA ARG A 107 1.07 -26.63 18.12
C ARG A 107 -0.21 -27.44 17.99
N ILE A 108 -1.14 -27.08 17.10
CA ILE A 108 -2.34 -27.88 16.81
C ILE A 108 -1.99 -29.33 16.49
N LEU A 109 -0.83 -29.61 15.91
CA LEU A 109 -0.45 -30.97 15.53
C LEU A 109 -0.21 -31.89 16.74
N VAL A 110 0.18 -31.33 17.90
CA VAL A 110 0.59 -32.10 19.09
C VAL A 110 -0.30 -31.89 20.31
N ALA A 111 -0.92 -30.71 20.43
CA ALA A 111 -1.72 -30.30 21.59
C ALA A 111 -2.91 -31.25 21.83
N GLN A 112 -3.12 -31.71 23.06
CA GLN A 112 -4.25 -32.55 23.45
C GLN A 112 -5.48 -31.72 23.84
N THR A 113 -5.27 -30.47 24.25
CA THR A 113 -6.34 -29.52 24.57
C THR A 113 -6.20 -28.23 23.76
N ILE A 114 -7.26 -27.42 23.78
CA ILE A 114 -7.23 -26.12 23.10
C ILE A 114 -6.30 -25.14 23.82
N GLU A 115 -6.21 -25.24 25.14
CA GLU A 115 -5.36 -24.39 25.97
C GLU A 115 -3.88 -24.57 25.61
N GLU A 116 -3.42 -25.81 25.42
CA GLU A 116 -2.05 -26.16 25.02
C GLU A 116 -1.63 -25.53 23.67
N VAL A 117 -2.59 -25.21 22.79
CA VAL A 117 -2.29 -24.51 21.52
C VAL A 117 -1.82 -23.08 21.79
N PHE A 118 -2.38 -22.45 22.82
CA PHE A 118 -2.21 -21.03 23.13
C PHE A 118 -1.19 -20.74 24.24
N GLU A 119 -0.60 -21.77 24.87
CA GLU A 119 0.46 -21.63 25.87
C GLU A 119 1.74 -21.07 25.24
N GLU A 120 2.34 -19.98 25.75
CA GLU A 120 3.56 -19.39 25.16
C GLU A 120 4.84 -20.15 25.51
#